data_AF-A0A2M8RY45-F1
#
_entry.id   AF-A0A2M8RY45-F1
#
_cell.length_a   1.000
_cell.length_b   1.000
_cell.length_c   1.000
_cell.angle_alpha   90.00
_cell.angle_beta   90.00
_cell.angle_gamma   90.00
#
_symmetry.space_group_name_H-M   'P 1'
#
loop_
_entity.id
_entity.type
_entity.pdbx_description
1 polymer ?
#
loop_
_entity_poly.entity_id
_entity_poly.type
_entity_poly.pdbx_seq_one_letter_code
_entity_poly.pdbx_strand_id
1 'polypeptide(L)'
;MSETEKNLEQLASEFKKATDQVKGLGEELQGKMANNEKGLEGLKAQVDEALTSMNEAKSRLDELEQKAARRGGANETAEKSLVEQLMESDSFQKFMQDPRKGNSAHLSVKATITSATTNTAGAAGALIPEHKLPGILTPPDQVLTIRDLLAKGTTQSNSITYIRETGFTNGAAYQVNEGDKKAQSDIKFDEVTLGVKTIAHYMKASRQILDDAPMLQSYINGRLIYGLKLFEDRQLLNGDGSSGALHGILPQATAFADPAKLAAYTIIDQLRLAQLQALIAEYPATGYVLNPIDWTKIELEKDGMGRNIIGNPQGTAQPTLWGLPVVQTQAMTAGTFLTGAFSLGAQVFDRQASAIAIATENEDDFVRNLVTILAEERLALAVYRPEAFIKGTLAPKTK
;
A
#
# COMPACT_ATOMS: atom_id res chain seq x y z
N MET A 1 -23.16 -18.56 34.63
CA MET A 1 -23.16 -17.69 35.83
C MET A 1 -23.71 -18.50 36.97
N SER A 2 -22.88 -18.77 37.97
CA SER A 2 -23.17 -19.72 39.04
C SER A 2 -24.23 -19.16 39.99
N GLU A 3 -25.12 -20.00 40.52
CA GLU A 3 -26.20 -19.57 41.45
C GLU A 3 -25.68 -18.77 42.66
N THR A 4 -24.41 -18.96 43.01
CA THR A 4 -23.72 -18.22 44.08
C THR A 4 -23.49 -16.74 43.77
N GLU A 5 -23.22 -16.37 42.52
CA GLU A 5 -22.99 -14.96 42.14
C GLU A 5 -24.31 -14.17 42.13
N LYS A 6 -25.40 -14.80 41.66
CA LYS A 6 -26.74 -14.18 41.70
C LYS A 6 -27.25 -13.97 43.13
N ASN A 7 -26.97 -14.91 44.04
CA ASN A 7 -27.34 -14.77 45.45
C ASN A 7 -26.53 -13.67 46.15
N LEU A 8 -25.26 -13.47 45.81
CA LEU A 8 -24.41 -12.43 46.41
C LEU A 8 -24.82 -11.01 45.96
N GLU A 9 -25.20 -10.87 44.69
CA GLU A 9 -25.67 -9.60 44.11
C GLU A 9 -27.05 -9.20 44.68
N GLN A 10 -27.93 -10.18 44.89
CA GLN A 10 -29.22 -9.95 45.57
C GLN A 10 -29.01 -9.51 47.03
N LEU A 11 -28.12 -10.19 47.77
CA LEU A 11 -27.83 -9.89 49.16
C LEU A 11 -27.16 -8.52 49.33
N ALA A 12 -26.25 -8.15 48.43
CA ALA A 12 -25.64 -6.81 48.42
C ALA A 12 -26.68 -5.72 48.13
N SER A 13 -27.66 -5.99 47.26
CA SER A 13 -28.75 -5.06 47.00
C SER A 13 -29.69 -4.92 48.21
N GLU A 14 -29.97 -6.02 48.91
CA GLU A 14 -30.81 -6.02 50.11
C GLU A 14 -30.11 -5.33 51.28
N PHE A 15 -28.81 -5.55 51.46
CA PHE A 15 -28.01 -4.87 52.48
C PHE A 15 -27.92 -3.36 52.20
N LYS A 16 -27.76 -2.97 50.93
CA LYS A 16 -27.76 -1.56 50.53
C LYS A 16 -29.12 -0.89 50.79
N LYS A 17 -30.22 -1.57 50.45
CA LYS A 17 -31.58 -1.08 50.75
C LYS A 17 -31.84 -0.97 52.26
N ALA A 18 -31.44 -1.97 53.04
CA ALA A 18 -31.57 -1.92 54.50
C ALA A 18 -30.75 -0.78 55.11
N THR A 19 -29.53 -0.56 54.62
CA THR A 19 -28.65 0.53 55.06
C THR A 19 -29.23 1.91 54.69
N ASP A 20 -29.76 2.06 53.48
CA ASP A 20 -30.39 3.30 53.03
C ASP A 20 -31.70 3.58 53.81
N GLN A 21 -32.47 2.55 54.17
CA GLN A 21 -33.65 2.69 55.03
C GLN A 21 -33.31 3.09 56.46
N VAL A 22 -32.27 2.48 57.06
CA VAL A 22 -31.78 2.87 58.39
C VAL A 22 -31.27 4.31 58.40
N LYS A 23 -30.59 4.72 57.32
CA LYS A 23 -30.07 6.08 57.19
C LYS A 23 -31.18 7.11 57.01
N GLY A 24 -32.18 6.81 56.17
CA GLY A 24 -33.36 7.66 55.99
C GLY A 24 -34.20 7.80 57.26
N LEU A 25 -34.46 6.69 57.97
CA LEU A 25 -35.19 6.71 59.25
C LEU A 25 -34.38 7.42 60.34
N GLY A 26 -33.06 7.27 60.36
CA GLY A 26 -32.17 7.99 61.28
C GLY A 26 -32.21 9.51 61.08
N GLU A 27 -32.20 9.98 59.84
CA GLU A 27 -32.33 11.41 59.49
C GLU A 27 -33.73 11.96 59.85
N GLU A 28 -34.79 11.18 59.65
CA GLU A 28 -36.15 11.57 60.01
C GLU A 28 -36.38 11.62 61.54
N LEU A 29 -35.72 10.72 62.29
CA LEU A 29 -35.75 10.69 63.76
C LEU A 29 -34.96 11.89 64.34
N GLN A 30 -33.85 12.27 63.69
CA GLN A 30 -33.09 13.47 64.05
C GLN A 30 -33.89 14.76 63.79
N GLY A 31 -34.61 14.83 62.66
CA GLY A 31 -35.51 15.94 62.34
C GLY A 31 -36.69 16.06 63.31
N LYS A 32 -37.29 14.95 63.72
CA LYS A 32 -38.43 14.93 64.67
C LYS A 32 -38.03 15.14 66.13
N MET A 33 -36.80 14.79 66.53
CA MET A 33 -36.26 15.18 67.83
C MET A 33 -35.93 16.68 67.93
N ALA A 34 -35.59 17.34 66.82
CA ALA A 34 -35.33 18.78 66.79
C ALA A 34 -36.61 19.64 66.95
N ASN A 35 -37.78 19.10 66.58
CA ASN A 35 -39.07 19.83 66.60
C ASN A 35 -40.01 19.46 67.77
N ASN A 36 -39.59 18.61 68.70
CA ASN A 36 -40.28 18.30 69.97
C ASN A 36 -41.78 17.94 69.84
N GLU A 37 -42.12 17.06 68.88
CA GLU A 37 -43.46 16.47 68.71
C GLU A 37 -43.55 15.03 69.23
N LYS A 38 -44.69 14.67 69.84
CA LYS A 38 -44.96 13.33 70.39
C LYS A 38 -45.20 12.30 69.27
N GLY A 39 -44.17 11.48 68.99
CA GLY A 39 -44.24 10.33 68.07
C GLY A 39 -42.98 9.46 68.05
N LEU A 40 -42.17 9.49 69.12
CA LEU A 40 -40.80 8.96 69.17
C LEU A 40 -40.70 7.43 69.42
N GLU A 41 -41.71 6.81 70.02
CA GLU A 41 -41.63 5.38 70.39
C GLU A 41 -41.83 4.44 69.19
N GLY A 42 -42.73 4.77 68.26
CA GLY A 42 -42.97 3.96 67.05
C GLY A 42 -41.78 3.96 66.09
N LEU A 43 -41.09 5.09 65.96
CA LEU A 43 -39.89 5.22 65.12
C LEU A 43 -38.66 4.53 65.74
N LYS A 44 -38.54 4.52 67.07
CA LYS A 44 -37.51 3.74 67.76
C LYS A 44 -37.71 2.23 67.58
N ALA A 45 -38.94 1.75 67.67
CA ALA A 45 -39.25 0.34 67.41
C ALA A 45 -38.88 -0.09 65.97
N GLN A 46 -39.15 0.77 64.98
CA GLN A 46 -38.75 0.50 63.59
C GLN A 46 -37.24 0.56 63.36
N VAL A 47 -36.53 1.43 64.08
CA VAL A 47 -35.05 1.47 64.05
C VAL A 47 -34.45 0.24 64.73
N ASP A 48 -35.01 -0.22 65.84
CA ASP A 48 -34.57 -1.45 66.52
C ASP A 48 -34.85 -2.69 65.68
N GLU A 49 -36.00 -2.75 64.98
CA GLU A 49 -36.32 -3.82 64.03
C GLU A 49 -35.35 -3.79 62.83
N ALA A 50 -35.03 -2.61 62.31
CA ALA A 50 -34.06 -2.46 61.24
C ALA A 50 -32.63 -2.82 61.68
N LEU A 51 -32.21 -2.47 62.90
CA LEU A 51 -30.95 -2.90 63.50
C LEU A 51 -30.90 -4.42 63.71
N THR A 52 -32.03 -5.04 64.05
CA THR A 52 -32.14 -6.50 64.19
C THR A 52 -32.00 -7.19 62.83
N SER A 53 -32.69 -6.69 61.79
CA SER A 53 -32.55 -7.19 60.42
C SER A 53 -31.13 -7.01 59.85
N MET A 54 -30.45 -5.93 60.23
CA MET A 54 -29.07 -5.66 59.84
C MET A 54 -28.08 -6.60 60.55
N ASN A 55 -28.32 -6.94 61.82
CA ASN A 55 -27.56 -7.98 62.53
C ASN A 55 -27.82 -9.38 61.96
N GLU A 56 -29.05 -9.71 61.55
CA GLU A 56 -29.35 -10.96 60.86
C GLU A 56 -28.69 -11.04 59.47
N ALA A 57 -28.69 -9.94 58.71
CA ALA A 57 -28.02 -9.86 57.42
C ALA A 57 -26.49 -9.97 57.56
N LYS A 58 -25.93 -9.37 58.61
CA LYS A 58 -24.50 -9.52 58.96
C LYS A 58 -24.17 -10.98 59.32
N SER A 59 -25.01 -11.64 60.12
CA SER A 59 -24.79 -13.04 60.50
C SER A 59 -24.87 -13.99 59.30
N ARG A 60 -25.77 -13.74 58.33
CA ARG A 60 -25.84 -14.50 57.08
C ARG A 60 -24.65 -14.25 56.15
N LEU A 61 -24.09 -13.03 56.18
CA LEU A 61 -22.87 -12.70 55.44
C LEU A 61 -21.65 -13.42 56.06
N ASP A 62 -21.55 -13.43 57.39
CA ASP A 62 -20.51 -14.15 58.12
C ASP A 62 -20.59 -15.68 57.86
N GLU A 63 -21.80 -16.26 57.79
CA GLU A 63 -21.99 -17.67 57.42
C GLU A 63 -21.59 -17.96 55.97
N LEU A 64 -21.84 -17.03 55.03
CA LEU A 64 -21.44 -17.13 53.64
C LEU A 64 -19.91 -17.04 53.49
N GLU A 65 -19.26 -16.16 54.23
CA GLU A 65 -17.80 -16.06 54.28
C GLU A 65 -17.18 -17.31 54.90
N GLN A 66 -17.77 -17.85 55.97
CA GLN A 66 -17.30 -19.10 56.59
C GLN A 66 -17.51 -20.32 55.68
N LYS A 67 -18.47 -20.26 54.74
CA LYS A 67 -18.71 -21.28 53.71
C LYS A 67 -17.81 -21.09 52.48
N ALA A 68 -17.43 -19.86 52.15
CA ALA A 68 -16.44 -19.55 51.12
C ALA A 68 -15.01 -19.90 51.56
N ALA A 69 -14.65 -19.62 52.81
CA ALA A 69 -13.36 -19.96 53.41
C ALA A 69 -13.14 -21.49 53.54
N ARG A 70 -14.22 -22.30 53.57
CA ARG A 70 -14.14 -23.76 53.54
C ARG A 70 -14.00 -24.35 52.13
N ARG A 71 -14.11 -23.54 51.06
CA ARG A 71 -14.07 -24.00 49.65
C ARG A 71 -12.76 -23.68 48.93
N GLY A 72 -11.84 -22.94 49.53
CA GLY A 72 -10.50 -22.64 48.99
C GLY A 72 -9.41 -23.44 49.70
N GLY A 73 -8.84 -24.44 49.04
CA GLY A 73 -7.74 -25.25 49.55
C GLY A 73 -6.38 -24.57 49.36
N ALA A 74 -5.65 -24.42 50.47
CA ALA A 74 -4.20 -24.33 50.65
C ALA A 74 -3.32 -23.94 49.44
N ASN A 75 -3.03 -22.64 49.27
CA ASN A 75 -1.68 -22.05 49.39
C ASN A 75 -1.73 -20.55 49.01
N GLU A 76 -0.73 -19.81 49.49
CA GLU A 76 -0.40 -18.41 49.18
C GLU A 76 -0.98 -17.31 50.10
N THR A 77 -0.04 -16.69 50.81
CA THR A 77 0.02 -15.30 51.29
C THR A 77 -1.30 -14.64 51.64
N ALA A 78 -1.54 -14.47 52.96
CA ALA A 78 -2.64 -13.72 53.53
C ALA A 78 -2.72 -12.29 52.95
N GLU A 79 -3.49 -12.12 51.87
CA GLU A 79 -4.02 -10.83 51.49
C GLU A 79 -5.01 -10.44 52.58
N LYS A 80 -4.62 -9.45 53.41
CA LYS A 80 -5.50 -8.83 54.41
C LYS A 80 -6.84 -8.49 53.75
N SER A 81 -7.95 -8.86 54.38
CA SER A 81 -9.27 -8.68 53.79
C SER A 81 -9.53 -7.20 53.48
N LEU A 82 -10.32 -6.93 52.43
CA LEU A 82 -10.74 -5.57 52.06
C LEU A 82 -11.40 -4.82 53.22
N VAL A 83 -12.03 -5.55 54.14
CA VAL A 83 -12.62 -5.01 55.38
C VAL A 83 -11.54 -4.60 56.38
N GLU A 84 -10.47 -5.38 56.48
CA GLU A 84 -9.35 -5.12 57.39
C GLU A 84 -8.49 -3.94 56.90
N GLN A 85 -8.28 -3.79 55.59
CA GLN A 85 -7.69 -2.58 55.00
C GLN A 85 -8.59 -1.35 55.14
N LEU A 86 -9.92 -1.52 55.12
CA LEU A 86 -10.86 -0.43 55.36
C LEU A 86 -10.86 0.00 56.83
N MET A 87 -10.77 -0.95 57.76
CA MET A 87 -10.67 -0.68 59.21
C MET A 87 -9.32 -0.06 59.63
N GLU A 88 -8.22 -0.44 58.98
CA GLU A 88 -6.90 0.18 59.20
C GLU A 88 -6.76 1.57 58.53
N SER A 89 -7.68 1.97 57.65
CA SER A 89 -7.62 3.29 57.01
C SER A 89 -7.89 4.42 58.01
N ASP A 90 -7.01 5.43 58.03
CA ASP A 90 -7.14 6.63 58.89
C ASP A 90 -8.49 7.37 58.74
N SER A 91 -9.18 7.15 57.61
CA SER A 91 -10.51 7.69 57.35
C SER A 91 -11.62 7.00 58.14
N PHE A 92 -11.48 5.71 58.46
CA PHE A 92 -12.49 4.96 59.23
C PHE A 92 -12.38 5.22 60.74
N GLN A 93 -11.15 5.30 61.28
CA GLN A 93 -10.92 5.71 62.68
C GLN A 93 -11.45 7.13 62.97
N LYS A 94 -11.28 8.07 62.03
CA LYS A 94 -11.81 9.44 62.16
C LYS A 94 -13.33 9.52 62.00
N PHE A 95 -13.95 8.58 61.29
CA PHE A 95 -15.41 8.47 61.21
C PHE A 95 -16.00 7.86 62.49
N MET A 96 -15.31 6.91 63.11
CA MET A 96 -15.76 6.26 64.36
C MET A 96 -15.68 7.18 65.58
N GLN A 97 -14.77 8.17 65.58
CA GLN A 97 -14.60 9.11 66.68
C GLN A 97 -15.56 10.31 66.66
N ASP A 98 -16.13 10.70 65.52
CA ASP A 98 -16.98 11.91 65.45
C ASP A 98 -18.06 11.84 64.34
N PRO A 99 -19.27 11.33 64.63
CA PRO A 99 -20.30 11.08 63.62
C PRO A 99 -21.15 12.33 63.25
N ARG A 100 -20.70 13.55 63.55
CA ARG A 100 -21.51 14.78 63.48
C ARG A 100 -21.25 15.72 62.30
N LYS A 101 -20.37 15.39 61.37
CA LYS A 101 -20.25 16.10 60.09
C LYS A 101 -20.41 15.07 58.98
N GLY A 102 -21.24 15.37 57.97
CA GLY A 102 -21.51 14.52 56.80
C GLY A 102 -20.27 14.20 55.96
N ASN A 103 -19.34 13.45 56.53
CA ASN A 103 -18.15 12.94 55.90
C ASN A 103 -18.48 11.58 55.29
N SER A 104 -18.80 11.56 53.99
CA SER A 104 -18.82 10.33 53.22
C SER A 104 -17.40 9.79 53.10
N ALA A 105 -17.15 8.60 53.65
CA ALA A 105 -15.91 7.86 53.41
C ALA A 105 -15.85 7.46 51.92
N HIS A 106 -15.10 8.21 51.12
CA HIS A 106 -14.78 7.82 49.76
C HIS A 106 -13.47 7.03 49.78
N LEU A 107 -13.56 5.73 49.48
CA LEU A 107 -12.40 4.93 49.13
C LEU A 107 -11.95 5.39 47.74
N SER A 108 -11.04 6.37 47.67
CA SER A 108 -10.35 6.67 46.41
C SER A 108 -9.37 5.53 46.15
N VAL A 109 -9.87 4.45 45.53
CA VAL A 109 -9.00 3.45 44.92
C VAL A 109 -8.18 4.21 43.88
N LYS A 110 -6.91 4.48 44.21
CA LYS A 110 -5.90 4.96 43.25
C LYS A 110 -5.63 3.83 42.26
N ALA A 111 -6.59 3.55 41.40
CA ALA A 111 -6.43 2.74 40.21
C ALA A 111 -6.83 3.59 39.00
N THR A 112 -6.20 4.76 38.87
CA THR A 112 -6.19 5.44 37.57
C THR A 112 -5.27 4.62 36.68
N ILE A 113 -5.86 3.68 35.94
CA ILE A 113 -5.14 2.95 34.91
C ILE A 113 -4.76 3.96 33.83
N THR A 114 -3.49 4.33 33.77
CA THR A 114 -2.95 5.31 32.82
C THR A 114 -2.21 4.58 31.71
N SER A 115 -2.18 5.18 30.52
CA SER A 115 -1.46 4.69 29.34
C SER A 115 0.07 4.79 29.46
N ALA A 116 0.59 5.05 30.66
CA ALA A 116 2.02 5.13 30.92
C ALA A 116 2.66 3.74 30.73
N THR A 117 3.84 3.70 30.11
CA THR A 117 4.62 2.48 29.85
C THR A 117 5.69 2.21 30.92
N THR A 118 5.82 3.08 31.92
CA THR A 118 6.77 2.93 33.03
C THR A 118 6.19 2.02 34.11
N ASN A 119 7.05 1.22 34.75
CA ASN A 119 6.70 0.24 35.77
C ASN A 119 6.20 0.93 37.07
N THR A 120 4.94 1.35 37.08
CA THR A 120 4.26 2.04 38.18
C THR A 120 2.86 1.47 38.34
N ALA A 121 2.36 1.36 39.58
CA ALA A 121 1.02 0.83 39.85
C ALA A 121 -0.06 1.62 39.07
N GLY A 122 -0.82 0.93 38.22
CA GLY A 122 -1.80 1.54 37.29
C GLY A 122 -1.30 1.77 35.86
N ALA A 123 -0.08 1.36 35.50
CA ALA A 123 0.41 1.43 34.12
C ALA A 123 -0.13 0.26 33.27
N ALA A 124 -1.10 0.51 32.39
CA ALA A 124 -1.57 -0.47 31.39
C ALA A 124 -1.06 -0.17 29.97
N GLY A 125 -0.09 0.74 29.82
CA GLY A 125 0.49 1.06 28.51
C GLY A 125 1.09 -0.16 27.79
N ALA A 126 1.59 -1.16 28.54
CA ALA A 126 2.07 -2.42 27.99
C ALA A 126 0.95 -3.33 27.43
N LEU A 127 -0.30 -3.11 27.84
CA LEU A 127 -1.49 -3.81 27.32
C LEU A 127 -2.08 -3.13 26.09
N ILE A 128 -1.61 -1.93 25.73
CA ILE A 128 -1.97 -1.24 24.50
C ILE A 128 -0.92 -1.62 23.46
N PRO A 129 -1.11 -2.70 22.67
CA PRO A 129 -0.18 -2.99 21.60
C PRO A 129 -0.12 -1.78 20.67
N GLU A 130 1.08 -1.32 20.36
CA GLU A 130 1.28 -0.32 19.31
C GLU A 130 0.62 -0.84 18.03
N HIS A 131 -0.36 -0.10 17.51
CA HIS A 131 -1.01 -0.43 16.25
C HIS A 131 -0.03 -0.15 15.11
N LYS A 132 0.82 -1.13 14.83
CA LYS A 132 1.61 -1.17 13.59
C LYS A 132 0.67 -1.59 12.48
N LEU A 133 0.58 -0.79 11.42
CA LEU A 133 -0.20 -1.18 10.25
C LEU A 133 0.33 -2.54 9.75
N PRO A 134 -0.54 -3.56 9.62
CA PRO A 134 -0.11 -4.85 9.09
C PRO A 134 0.28 -4.68 7.63
N GLY A 135 1.53 -5.00 7.31
CA GLY A 135 2.08 -4.93 5.95
C GLY A 135 3.14 -3.87 5.73
N ILE A 136 3.85 -4.00 4.61
CA ILE A 136 4.87 -3.05 4.18
C ILE A 136 4.19 -2.05 3.24
N LEU A 137 4.28 -0.76 3.57
CA LEU A 137 3.82 0.31 2.68
C LEU A 137 4.77 0.38 1.47
N THR A 138 4.32 -0.17 0.34
CA THR A 138 5.09 -0.18 -0.90
C THR A 138 4.91 1.15 -1.63
N PRO A 139 5.98 1.81 -2.09
CA PRO A 139 5.85 2.95 -3.01
C PRO A 139 5.04 2.53 -4.24
N PRO A 140 4.24 3.44 -4.84
CA PRO A 140 3.47 3.11 -6.03
C PRO A 140 4.42 2.72 -7.17
N ASP A 141 4.08 1.62 -7.83
CA ASP A 141 4.77 1.14 -9.01
C ASP A 141 4.41 2.04 -10.21
N GLN A 142 5.40 2.35 -11.04
CA GLN A 142 5.17 3.01 -12.30
C GLN A 142 4.42 2.04 -13.22
N VAL A 143 3.48 2.57 -14.01
CA VAL A 143 2.81 1.77 -15.02
C VAL A 143 3.88 1.36 -16.05
N LEU A 144 4.15 0.06 -16.12
CA LEU A 144 5.05 -0.52 -17.10
C LEU A 144 4.30 -0.61 -18.43
N THR A 145 4.78 0.07 -19.47
CA THR A 145 3.94 0.32 -20.65
C THR A 145 4.60 0.00 -21.97
N ILE A 146 5.93 -0.02 -22.07
CA ILE A 146 6.59 -0.16 -23.39
C ILE A 146 6.53 -1.60 -23.84
N ARG A 147 6.75 -2.55 -22.93
CA ARG A 147 6.62 -3.99 -23.22
C ARG A 147 5.22 -4.39 -23.70
N ASP A 148 4.17 -3.72 -23.22
CA ASP A 148 2.79 -4.00 -23.64
C ASP A 148 2.43 -3.39 -25.00
N LEU A 149 3.20 -2.42 -25.49
CA LEU A 149 3.07 -1.91 -26.85
C LEU A 149 3.69 -2.85 -27.91
N LEU A 150 4.63 -3.70 -27.50
CA LEU A 150 5.41 -4.53 -28.41
C LEU A 150 4.77 -5.91 -28.61
N ALA A 151 5.00 -6.50 -29.78
CA ALA A 151 4.65 -7.90 -30.01
C ALA A 151 5.46 -8.80 -29.06
N LYS A 152 4.81 -9.82 -28.49
CA LYS A 152 5.43 -10.78 -27.56
C LYS A 152 5.77 -12.07 -28.30
N GLY A 153 6.97 -12.59 -28.09
CA GLY A 153 7.46 -13.84 -28.66
C GLY A 153 8.32 -14.59 -27.64
N THR A 154 8.57 -15.88 -27.90
CA THR A 154 9.46 -16.70 -27.08
C THR A 154 10.53 -17.34 -27.94
N THR A 155 11.74 -17.47 -27.42
CA THR A 155 12.84 -18.14 -28.11
C THR A 155 13.51 -19.16 -27.19
N GLN A 156 14.12 -20.21 -27.76
CA GLN A 156 14.97 -21.15 -27.03
C GLN A 156 16.45 -21.03 -27.42
N SER A 157 16.75 -20.20 -28.42
CA SER A 157 18.11 -19.95 -28.90
C SER A 157 18.80 -18.81 -28.11
N ASN A 158 20.12 -18.78 -28.14
CA ASN A 158 20.93 -17.69 -27.56
C ASN A 158 21.06 -16.48 -28.49
N SER A 159 20.68 -16.63 -29.76
CA SER A 159 20.59 -15.54 -30.72
C SER A 159 19.37 -15.72 -31.63
N ILE A 160 18.86 -14.61 -32.13
CA ILE A 160 17.79 -14.55 -33.11
C ILE A 160 18.34 -13.87 -34.33
N THR A 161 18.29 -14.56 -35.46
CA THR A 161 18.68 -14.02 -36.75
C THR A 161 17.42 -13.88 -37.60
N TYR A 162 17.20 -12.70 -38.14
CA TYR A 162 16.09 -12.46 -39.06
C TYR A 162 16.59 -11.72 -40.29
N ILE A 163 15.92 -11.99 -41.41
CA ILE A 163 16.17 -11.33 -42.67
C ILE A 163 15.24 -10.12 -42.75
N ARG A 164 15.82 -8.95 -42.94
CA ARG A 164 15.12 -7.68 -43.12
C ARG A 164 15.21 -7.28 -44.58
N GLU A 165 14.08 -6.94 -45.18
CA GLU A 165 14.06 -6.24 -46.46
C GLU A 165 14.42 -4.77 -46.22
N THR A 166 15.48 -4.28 -46.86
CA THR A 166 16.01 -2.92 -46.69
C THR A 166 15.63 -1.97 -47.81
N GLY A 167 15.11 -2.49 -48.93
CA GLY A 167 14.64 -1.64 -50.01
C GLY A 167 13.88 -2.42 -51.07
N PHE A 168 12.72 -1.87 -51.44
CA PHE A 168 11.93 -2.27 -52.58
C PHE A 168 11.90 -1.11 -53.58
N THR A 169 12.63 -1.22 -54.68
CA THR A 169 12.51 -0.27 -55.80
C THR A 169 11.45 -0.81 -56.74
N ASN A 170 10.21 -0.31 -56.60
CA ASN A 170 9.15 -0.65 -57.53
C ASN A 170 9.35 0.10 -58.85
N GLY A 171 9.93 -0.58 -59.83
CA GLY A 171 10.10 -0.06 -61.17
C GLY A 171 8.85 -0.24 -62.05
N ALA A 172 7.73 -0.76 -61.53
CA ALA A 172 6.56 -1.07 -62.35
C ALA A 172 6.08 0.17 -63.14
N ALA A 173 6.14 0.06 -64.47
CA ALA A 173 5.69 1.08 -65.40
C ALA A 173 4.88 0.44 -66.52
N TYR A 174 3.94 1.19 -67.09
CA TYR A 174 3.22 0.77 -68.28
C TYR A 174 4.21 0.53 -69.42
N GLN A 175 4.05 -0.59 -70.12
CA GLN A 175 4.80 -0.86 -71.33
C GLN A 175 4.27 0.08 -72.43
N VAL A 176 5.11 0.99 -72.92
CA VAL A 176 4.70 2.06 -73.85
C VAL A 176 4.45 1.51 -75.25
N ASN A 177 5.30 0.59 -75.75
CA ASN A 177 5.09 -0.12 -77.02
C ASN A 177 5.32 -1.63 -76.89
N GLU A 178 4.71 -2.39 -77.81
CA GLU A 178 4.97 -3.81 -77.98
C GLU A 178 6.44 -4.02 -78.41
N GLY A 179 7.22 -4.72 -77.58
CA GLY A 179 8.67 -4.94 -77.78
C GLY A 179 9.59 -4.11 -76.87
N ASP A 180 9.08 -3.10 -76.15
CA ASP A 180 9.90 -2.31 -75.22
C ASP A 180 10.37 -3.13 -74.00
N LYS A 181 11.59 -2.84 -73.53
CA LYS A 181 12.15 -3.48 -72.34
C LYS A 181 11.29 -3.11 -71.12
N LYS A 182 10.72 -4.12 -70.48
CA LYS A 182 9.94 -3.96 -69.25
C LYS A 182 10.81 -3.38 -68.14
N ALA A 183 10.22 -2.50 -67.34
CA ALA A 183 10.90 -1.92 -66.20
C ALA A 183 11.13 -2.98 -65.12
N GLN A 184 12.34 -2.97 -64.53
CA GLN A 184 12.77 -3.93 -63.53
C GLN A 184 12.51 -3.37 -62.13
N SER A 185 12.06 -4.25 -61.23
CA SER A 185 11.99 -3.95 -59.79
C SER A 185 13.09 -4.72 -59.07
N ASP A 186 13.69 -4.12 -58.05
CA ASP A 186 14.78 -4.71 -57.26
C ASP A 186 14.39 -4.77 -55.78
N ILE A 187 14.79 -5.86 -55.11
CA ILE A 187 14.56 -6.09 -53.67
C ILE A 187 15.91 -6.36 -53.00
N LYS A 188 16.17 -5.69 -51.86
CA LYS A 188 17.38 -5.90 -51.06
C LYS A 188 17.04 -6.52 -49.72
N PHE A 189 17.79 -7.57 -49.35
CA PHE A 189 17.70 -8.23 -48.05
C PHE A 189 18.99 -8.00 -47.25
N ASP A 190 18.85 -7.90 -45.94
CA ASP A 190 19.92 -7.73 -44.96
C ASP A 190 19.71 -8.73 -43.82
N GLU A 191 20.77 -9.38 -43.36
CA GLU A 191 20.72 -10.36 -42.30
C GLU A 191 21.14 -9.72 -40.98
N VAL A 192 20.21 -9.63 -40.02
CA VAL A 192 20.46 -9.04 -38.71
C VAL A 192 20.46 -10.14 -37.67
N THR A 193 21.58 -10.27 -36.95
CA THR A 193 21.71 -11.20 -35.81
C THR A 193 21.69 -10.45 -34.49
N LEU A 194 20.79 -10.85 -33.60
CA LEU A 194 20.62 -10.29 -32.27
C LEU A 194 20.95 -11.34 -31.21
N GLY A 195 21.82 -10.99 -30.26
CA GLY A 195 22.10 -11.83 -29.10
C GLY A 195 21.08 -11.63 -27.99
N VAL A 196 20.64 -12.72 -27.36
CA VAL A 196 19.83 -12.67 -26.13
C VAL A 196 20.67 -12.06 -25.01
N LYS A 197 20.10 -11.09 -24.29
CA LYS A 197 20.75 -10.41 -23.17
C LYS A 197 20.12 -10.85 -21.85
N THR A 198 20.93 -10.88 -20.79
CA THR A 198 20.47 -11.21 -19.43
C THR A 198 20.40 -9.92 -18.62
N ILE A 199 19.25 -9.65 -18.02
CA ILE A 199 19.08 -8.57 -17.05
C ILE A 199 18.91 -9.24 -15.70
N ALA A 200 19.76 -8.89 -14.73
CA ALA A 200 19.72 -9.47 -13.41
C ALA A 200 20.10 -8.46 -12.33
N HIS A 201 19.56 -8.65 -11.13
CA HIS A 201 20.03 -8.00 -9.92
C HIS A 201 19.77 -8.90 -8.72
N TYR A 202 20.54 -8.71 -7.65
CA TYR A 202 20.41 -9.52 -6.45
C TYR A 202 20.33 -8.63 -5.21
N MET A 203 19.76 -9.19 -4.15
CA MET A 203 19.75 -8.60 -2.82
C MET A 203 20.15 -9.67 -1.80
N LYS A 204 20.98 -9.29 -0.83
CA LYS A 204 21.31 -10.15 0.31
C LYS A 204 20.39 -9.81 1.49
N ALA A 205 19.86 -10.82 2.15
CA ALA A 205 19.03 -10.69 3.36
C ALA A 205 19.53 -11.66 4.44
N SER A 206 19.30 -11.34 5.72
CA SER A 206 19.60 -12.28 6.82
C SER A 206 18.59 -13.41 6.84
N ARG A 207 19.05 -14.65 7.00
CA ARG A 207 18.18 -15.83 7.11
C ARG A 207 17.20 -15.72 8.27
N GLN A 208 17.68 -15.23 9.41
CA GLN A 208 16.86 -15.06 10.63
C GLN A 208 15.69 -14.10 10.38
N ILE A 209 15.94 -12.99 9.68
CA ILE A 209 14.89 -12.00 9.37
C ILE A 209 13.86 -12.58 8.39
N LEU A 210 14.30 -13.41 7.43
CA LEU A 210 13.36 -14.08 6.51
C LEU A 210 12.50 -15.13 7.22
N ASP A 211 13.06 -15.85 8.20
CA ASP A 211 12.35 -16.83 9.01
C ASP A 211 11.32 -16.15 9.95
N ASP A 212 11.70 -15.02 10.56
CA ASP A 212 10.86 -14.29 11.51
C ASP A 212 9.78 -13.41 10.85
N ALA A 213 10.00 -12.99 9.59
CA ALA A 213 9.11 -12.08 8.86
C ALA A 213 8.73 -12.62 7.47
N PRO A 214 7.74 -13.54 7.38
CA PRO A 214 7.32 -14.11 6.09
C PRO A 214 6.77 -13.06 5.11
N MET A 215 6.24 -11.93 5.61
CA MET A 215 5.80 -10.81 4.76
C MET A 215 6.97 -10.14 4.02
N LEU A 216 8.18 -10.14 4.60
CA LEU A 216 9.35 -9.53 3.97
C LEU A 216 9.77 -10.30 2.72
N GLN A 217 9.65 -11.63 2.73
CA GLN A 217 9.97 -12.46 1.56
C GLN A 217 9.06 -12.13 0.38
N SER A 218 7.74 -12.03 0.60
CA SER A 218 6.81 -11.65 -0.46
C SER A 218 7.07 -10.24 -0.99
N TYR A 219 7.43 -9.30 -0.10
CA TYR A 219 7.75 -7.94 -0.51
C TYR A 219 9.04 -7.84 -1.33
N ILE A 220 10.12 -8.53 -0.89
CA ILE A 220 11.37 -8.58 -1.64
C ILE A 220 11.12 -9.18 -3.02
N ASN A 221 10.39 -10.30 -3.11
CA ASN A 221 10.08 -10.92 -4.39
C ASN A 221 9.33 -9.98 -5.33
N GLY A 222 8.28 -9.30 -4.85
CA GLY A 222 7.53 -8.32 -5.64
C GLY A 222 8.41 -7.14 -6.08
N ARG A 223 9.24 -6.62 -5.18
CA ARG A 223 10.09 -5.45 -5.45
C ARG A 223 11.23 -5.76 -6.41
N LEU A 224 11.85 -6.93 -6.30
CA LEU A 224 12.88 -7.36 -7.24
C LEU A 224 12.28 -7.55 -8.64
N ILE A 225 11.14 -8.22 -8.78
CA ILE A 225 10.47 -8.37 -10.09
C ILE A 225 10.11 -6.99 -10.68
N TYR A 226 9.58 -6.07 -9.86
CA TYR A 226 9.27 -4.72 -10.32
C TYR A 226 10.53 -3.94 -10.75
N GLY A 227 11.60 -3.97 -9.96
CA GLY A 227 12.86 -3.32 -10.29
C GLY A 227 13.48 -3.86 -11.58
N LEU A 228 13.30 -5.16 -11.83
CA LEU A 228 13.70 -5.81 -13.07
C LEU A 228 12.95 -5.21 -14.26
N LYS A 229 11.61 -5.23 -14.21
CA LYS A 229 10.75 -4.71 -15.27
C LYS A 229 10.95 -3.21 -15.51
N LEU A 230 11.25 -2.43 -14.49
CA LEU A 230 11.55 -1.00 -14.62
C LEU A 230 12.85 -0.77 -15.42
N PHE A 231 13.89 -1.56 -15.13
CA PHE A 231 15.14 -1.47 -15.88
C PHE A 231 14.98 -2.01 -17.31
N GLU A 232 14.21 -3.08 -17.47
CA GLU A 232 13.81 -3.63 -18.77
C GLU A 232 13.15 -2.57 -19.64
N ASP A 233 12.09 -1.91 -19.16
CA ASP A 233 11.34 -0.88 -19.90
C ASP A 233 12.28 0.24 -20.39
N ARG A 234 13.23 0.66 -19.53
CA ARG A 234 14.26 1.64 -19.88
C ARG A 234 15.21 1.14 -20.97
N GLN A 235 15.60 -0.13 -20.94
CA GLN A 235 16.48 -0.73 -21.94
C GLN A 235 15.77 -0.98 -23.28
N LEU A 236 14.51 -1.40 -23.26
CA LEU A 236 13.69 -1.54 -24.46
C LEU A 236 13.53 -0.21 -25.19
N LEU A 237 13.46 0.89 -24.45
CA LEU A 237 13.36 2.23 -25.03
C LEU A 237 14.71 2.81 -25.45
N ASN A 238 15.65 2.95 -24.51
CA ASN A 238 16.87 3.76 -24.65
C ASN A 238 18.15 2.92 -24.78
N GLY A 239 18.06 1.59 -24.82
CA GLY A 239 19.24 0.72 -24.83
C GLY A 239 20.18 1.04 -25.99
N ASP A 240 21.43 1.35 -25.70
CA ASP A 240 22.43 1.79 -26.69
C ASP A 240 22.98 0.63 -27.55
N GLY A 241 22.65 -0.61 -27.22
CA GLY A 241 23.19 -1.82 -27.87
C GLY A 241 24.69 -2.04 -27.64
N SER A 242 25.35 -1.21 -26.82
CA SER A 242 26.78 -1.27 -26.55
C SER A 242 27.08 -2.10 -25.29
N SER A 243 28.28 -2.68 -25.21
CA SER A 243 28.77 -3.38 -24.00
C SER A 243 27.84 -4.45 -23.41
N GLY A 244 27.06 -5.14 -24.26
CA GLY A 244 26.13 -6.18 -23.81
C GLY A 244 24.73 -5.69 -23.42
N ALA A 245 24.42 -4.41 -23.58
CA ALA A 245 23.06 -3.88 -23.44
C ALA A 245 22.15 -4.30 -24.61
N LEU A 246 20.84 -4.18 -24.41
CA LEU A 246 19.85 -4.32 -25.48
C LEU A 246 19.93 -3.12 -26.41
N HIS A 247 19.61 -3.33 -27.68
CA HIS A 247 19.49 -2.23 -28.63
C HIS A 247 18.02 -1.78 -28.66
N GLY A 248 17.74 -0.69 -27.95
CA GLY A 248 16.40 -0.14 -27.77
C GLY A 248 15.83 0.50 -29.04
N ILE A 249 14.55 0.89 -28.97
CA ILE A 249 13.80 1.46 -30.10
C ILE A 249 14.29 2.88 -30.43
N LEU A 250 14.55 3.71 -29.42
CA LEU A 250 14.90 5.12 -29.63
C LEU A 250 16.21 5.31 -30.43
N PRO A 251 17.33 4.61 -30.16
CA PRO A 251 18.54 4.79 -30.98
C PRO A 251 18.34 4.37 -32.43
N GLN A 252 17.50 3.36 -32.68
CA GLN A 252 17.20 2.85 -34.03
C GLN A 252 16.17 3.71 -34.78
N ALA A 253 15.28 4.40 -34.08
CA ALA A 253 14.22 5.19 -34.68
C ALA A 253 14.73 6.28 -35.64
N THR A 254 13.99 6.49 -36.72
CA THR A 254 14.26 7.57 -37.68
C THR A 254 14.00 8.93 -37.05
N ALA A 255 14.81 9.91 -37.42
CA ALA A 255 14.59 11.29 -36.98
C ALA A 255 13.34 11.86 -37.65
N PHE A 256 12.59 12.65 -36.88
CA PHE A 256 11.45 13.40 -37.38
C PHE A 256 11.88 14.34 -38.50
N ALA A 257 11.20 14.22 -39.63
CA ALA A 257 11.25 15.16 -40.73
C ALA A 257 9.83 15.70 -40.95
N ASP A 258 9.72 16.92 -41.46
CA ASP A 258 8.43 17.50 -41.85
C ASP A 258 8.15 17.21 -43.34
N PRO A 259 7.42 16.12 -43.67
CA PRO A 259 7.12 15.78 -45.06
C PRO A 259 6.14 16.78 -45.70
N ALA A 260 5.30 17.43 -44.91
CA ALA A 260 4.31 18.39 -45.38
C ALA A 260 4.90 19.79 -45.64
N LYS A 261 6.14 20.03 -45.18
CA LYS A 261 6.89 21.30 -45.31
C LYS A 261 6.06 22.49 -44.83
N LEU A 262 5.41 22.35 -43.68
CA LEU A 262 4.59 23.41 -43.10
C LEU A 262 5.47 24.58 -42.65
N ALA A 263 4.96 25.80 -42.89
CA ALA A 263 5.67 27.03 -42.55
C ALA A 263 5.71 27.28 -41.03
N ALA A 264 4.67 26.86 -40.31
CA ALA A 264 4.59 26.89 -38.86
C ALA A 264 3.72 25.72 -38.37
N TYR A 265 4.05 25.12 -37.23
CA TYR A 265 3.28 24.05 -36.61
C TYR A 265 3.41 24.05 -35.08
N THR A 266 2.33 23.67 -34.39
CA THR A 266 2.33 23.47 -32.93
C THR A 266 2.92 22.10 -32.56
N ILE A 267 3.12 21.84 -31.26
CA ILE A 267 3.61 20.53 -30.80
C ILE A 267 2.61 19.41 -31.15
N ILE A 268 1.30 19.70 -31.06
CA ILE A 268 0.22 18.78 -31.44
C ILE A 268 0.28 18.44 -32.93
N ASP A 269 0.53 19.44 -33.77
CA ASP A 269 0.69 19.26 -35.22
C ASP A 269 1.95 18.46 -35.54
N GLN A 270 3.06 18.69 -34.82
CA GLN A 270 4.31 17.93 -34.98
C GLN A 270 4.08 16.42 -34.77
N LEU A 271 3.29 16.04 -33.75
CA LEU A 271 2.94 14.64 -33.49
C LEU A 271 2.04 14.04 -34.59
N ARG A 272 1.19 14.86 -35.23
CA ARG A 272 0.40 14.43 -36.39
C ARG A 272 1.27 14.23 -37.64
N LEU A 273 2.26 15.10 -37.84
CA LEU A 273 3.24 14.99 -38.92
C LEU A 273 4.13 13.77 -38.74
N ALA A 274 4.52 13.45 -37.51
CA ALA A 274 5.25 12.23 -37.21
C ALA A 274 4.42 10.99 -37.57
N GLN A 275 3.12 10.97 -37.24
CA GLN A 275 2.22 9.91 -37.70
C GLN A 275 2.14 9.83 -39.23
N LEU A 276 2.12 10.97 -39.93
CA LEU A 276 2.14 11.01 -41.39
C LEU A 276 3.44 10.43 -41.97
N GLN A 277 4.59 10.76 -41.39
CA GLN A 277 5.87 10.21 -41.83
C GLN A 277 5.91 8.67 -41.66
N ALA A 278 5.33 8.11 -40.59
CA ALA A 278 5.25 6.66 -40.42
C ALA A 278 4.31 6.04 -41.47
N LEU A 279 3.20 6.70 -41.76
CA LEU A 279 2.25 6.26 -42.78
C LEU A 279 2.86 6.26 -44.19
N ILE A 280 3.69 7.25 -44.52
CA ILE A 280 4.42 7.33 -45.80
C ILE A 280 5.41 6.17 -45.94
N ALA A 281 5.98 5.70 -44.83
CA ALA A 281 6.80 4.50 -44.78
C ALA A 281 5.97 3.19 -44.83
N GLU A 282 4.65 3.26 -45.07
CA GLU A 282 3.70 2.13 -45.09
C GLU A 282 3.45 1.45 -43.73
N TYR A 283 3.86 2.09 -42.63
CA TYR A 283 3.64 1.58 -41.27
C TYR A 283 2.70 2.52 -40.49
N PRO A 284 1.39 2.23 -40.41
CA PRO A 284 0.48 3.06 -39.62
C PRO A 284 0.86 3.00 -38.13
N ALA A 285 1.13 4.17 -37.54
CA ALA A 285 1.51 4.25 -36.14
C ALA A 285 0.39 3.72 -35.22
N THR A 286 0.77 3.03 -34.14
CA THR A 286 -0.16 2.39 -33.20
C THR A 286 -0.24 3.11 -31.86
N GLY A 287 0.69 4.02 -31.57
CA GLY A 287 0.70 4.78 -30.33
C GLY A 287 1.77 5.86 -30.28
N TYR A 288 1.68 6.69 -29.25
CA TYR A 288 2.68 7.69 -28.88
C TYR A 288 3.32 7.30 -27.56
N VAL A 289 4.63 7.54 -27.42
CA VAL A 289 5.36 7.40 -26.15
C VAL A 289 5.95 8.76 -25.81
N LEU A 290 5.52 9.30 -24.67
CA LEU A 290 5.87 10.64 -24.19
C LEU A 290 6.29 10.60 -22.72
N ASN A 291 7.04 11.63 -22.30
CA ASN A 291 7.24 11.88 -20.87
C ASN A 291 5.94 12.46 -20.26
N PRO A 292 5.54 12.05 -19.03
CA PRO A 292 4.38 12.62 -18.34
C PRO A 292 4.37 14.15 -18.24
N ILE A 293 5.55 14.78 -18.10
CA ILE A 293 5.72 16.24 -18.05
C ILE A 293 5.27 16.87 -19.36
N ASP A 294 5.67 16.30 -20.49
CA ASP A 294 5.34 16.86 -21.81
C ASP A 294 3.91 16.56 -22.21
N TRP A 295 3.37 15.41 -21.80
CA TRP A 295 1.94 15.13 -21.96
C TRP A 295 1.09 16.16 -21.22
N THR A 296 1.46 16.50 -19.98
CA THR A 296 0.77 17.54 -19.21
C THR A 296 0.85 18.90 -19.91
N LYS A 297 1.99 19.25 -20.54
CA LYS A 297 2.10 20.51 -21.31
C LYS A 297 1.16 20.53 -22.51
N ILE A 298 0.97 19.40 -23.18
CA ILE A 298 0.05 19.26 -24.32
C ILE A 298 -1.41 19.39 -23.85
N GLU A 299 -1.77 18.78 -22.72
CA GLU A 299 -3.13 18.91 -22.14
C GLU A 299 -3.44 20.33 -21.66
N LEU A 300 -2.43 21.05 -21.19
CA LEU A 300 -2.58 22.44 -20.76
C LEU A 300 -2.48 23.45 -21.93
N GLU A 301 -2.28 22.98 -23.16
CA GLU A 301 -2.20 23.84 -24.34
C GLU A 301 -3.57 24.48 -24.63
N LYS A 302 -3.56 25.80 -24.80
CA LYS A 302 -4.78 26.60 -25.00
C LYS A 302 -4.83 27.21 -26.39
N ASP A 303 -6.03 27.33 -26.91
CA ASP A 303 -6.30 28.11 -28.11
C ASP A 303 -6.19 29.63 -27.85
N GLY A 304 -6.24 30.42 -28.91
CA GLY A 304 -6.21 31.89 -28.82
C GLY A 304 -7.41 32.51 -28.07
N MET A 305 -8.43 31.71 -27.72
CA MET A 305 -9.60 32.11 -26.94
C MET A 305 -9.52 31.63 -25.47
N GLY A 306 -8.40 31.02 -25.06
CA GLY A 306 -8.16 30.56 -23.69
C GLY A 306 -8.83 29.22 -23.33
N ARG A 307 -9.34 28.47 -24.31
CA ARG A 307 -9.92 27.13 -24.12
C ARG A 307 -8.83 26.09 -24.30
N ASN A 308 -8.89 25.00 -23.53
CA ASN A 308 -7.95 23.88 -23.71
C ASN A 308 -8.22 23.20 -25.06
N ILE A 309 -7.16 22.95 -25.83
CA ILE A 309 -7.24 22.26 -27.13
C ILE A 309 -7.52 20.77 -26.91
N ILE A 310 -6.85 20.18 -25.91
CA ILE A 310 -6.96 18.77 -25.54
C ILE A 310 -7.28 18.70 -24.06
N GLY A 311 -8.27 17.86 -23.70
CA GLY A 311 -8.65 17.62 -22.31
C GLY A 311 -9.71 18.59 -21.79
N ASN A 312 -10.80 18.01 -21.28
CA ASN A 312 -11.75 18.76 -20.46
C ASN A 312 -11.30 18.61 -19.00
N PRO A 313 -11.01 19.68 -18.26
CA PRO A 313 -10.63 19.61 -16.84
C PRO A 313 -11.64 18.87 -15.95
N GLN A 314 -12.90 18.76 -16.38
CA GLN A 314 -13.96 18.05 -15.66
C GLN A 314 -14.10 16.56 -16.05
N GLY A 315 -13.42 16.10 -17.10
CA GLY A 315 -13.55 14.73 -17.61
C GLY A 315 -12.34 13.85 -17.32
N THR A 316 -12.57 12.55 -17.10
CA THR A 316 -11.51 11.54 -17.12
C THR A 316 -11.26 11.13 -18.58
N ALA A 317 -10.54 11.95 -19.33
CA ALA A 317 -10.14 11.57 -20.69
C ALA A 317 -9.04 10.50 -20.60
N GLN A 318 -9.25 9.35 -21.26
CA GLN A 318 -8.15 8.43 -21.52
C GLN A 318 -7.10 9.16 -22.38
N PRO A 319 -5.80 8.98 -22.11
CA PRO A 319 -4.73 9.70 -22.81
C PRO A 319 -4.65 9.20 -24.25
N THR A 320 -5.39 9.84 -25.15
CA THR A 320 -5.42 9.56 -26.57
C THR A 320 -5.18 10.84 -27.34
N LEU A 321 -4.39 10.77 -28.41
CA LEU A 321 -4.07 11.88 -29.29
C LEU A 321 -4.24 11.42 -30.73
N TRP A 322 -4.96 12.19 -31.56
CA TRP A 322 -5.19 11.86 -32.98
C TRP A 322 -5.73 10.44 -33.23
N GLY A 323 -6.52 9.91 -32.29
CA GLY A 323 -7.08 8.55 -32.37
C GLY A 323 -6.12 7.43 -31.98
N LEU A 324 -4.90 7.76 -31.51
CA LEU A 324 -3.91 6.80 -31.02
C LEU A 324 -3.75 6.91 -29.49
N PRO A 325 -3.49 5.79 -28.78
CA PRO A 325 -3.19 5.82 -27.36
C PRO A 325 -1.84 6.51 -27.10
N VAL A 326 -1.77 7.25 -26.00
CA VAL A 326 -0.56 7.91 -25.51
C VAL A 326 -0.09 7.19 -24.26
N VAL A 327 1.11 6.63 -24.35
CA VAL A 327 1.82 5.97 -23.27
C VAL A 327 2.76 6.97 -22.59
N GLN A 328 2.53 7.18 -21.30
CA GLN A 328 3.32 8.09 -20.48
C GLN A 328 4.35 7.30 -19.69
N THR A 329 5.65 7.51 -19.98
CA THR A 329 6.75 6.82 -19.28
C THR A 329 7.82 7.81 -18.83
N GLN A 330 8.31 7.63 -17.60
CA GLN A 330 9.43 8.42 -17.09
C GLN A 330 10.78 8.00 -17.71
N ALA A 331 10.82 6.86 -18.41
CA ALA A 331 12.01 6.43 -19.14
C ALA A 331 12.31 7.31 -20.37
N MET A 332 11.31 8.05 -20.90
CA MET A 332 11.53 9.04 -21.95
C MET A 332 12.14 10.32 -21.38
N THR A 333 13.19 10.84 -22.01
CA THR A 333 13.75 12.15 -21.68
C THR A 333 12.71 13.24 -21.94
N ALA A 334 12.59 14.21 -21.03
CA ALA A 334 11.69 15.34 -21.24
C ALA A 334 12.08 16.13 -22.51
N GLY A 335 11.07 16.52 -23.28
CA GLY A 335 11.19 17.20 -24.56
C GLY A 335 11.39 16.25 -25.75
N THR A 336 11.41 14.93 -25.58
CA THR A 336 11.46 13.99 -26.70
C THR A 336 10.16 13.22 -26.86
N PHE A 337 9.89 12.78 -28.08
CA PHE A 337 8.76 11.91 -28.39
C PHE A 337 9.19 10.73 -29.25
N LEU A 338 8.43 9.65 -29.14
CA LEU A 338 8.52 8.49 -30.01
C LEU A 338 7.12 8.14 -30.51
N THR A 339 6.97 7.99 -31.82
CA THR A 339 5.73 7.55 -32.47
C THR A 339 6.05 6.43 -33.42
N GLY A 340 5.22 5.41 -33.50
CA GLY A 340 5.46 4.35 -34.48
C GLY A 340 4.49 3.20 -34.39
N ALA A 341 4.71 2.23 -35.28
CA ALA A 341 3.97 0.97 -35.28
C ALA A 341 4.67 -0.02 -34.34
N PHE A 342 4.38 0.04 -33.04
CA PHE A 342 5.06 -0.81 -32.04
C PHE A 342 4.75 -2.29 -32.23
N SER A 343 3.53 -2.63 -32.64
CA SER A 343 3.10 -4.04 -32.81
C SER A 343 3.68 -4.70 -34.07
N LEU A 344 4.01 -3.92 -35.10
CA LEU A 344 4.53 -4.42 -36.38
C LEU A 344 6.04 -4.20 -36.53
N GLY A 345 6.54 -3.08 -36.00
CA GLY A 345 7.92 -2.65 -36.17
C GLY A 345 8.89 -3.34 -35.22
N ALA A 346 8.42 -3.85 -34.08
CA ALA A 346 9.29 -4.49 -33.09
C ALA A 346 8.60 -5.63 -32.32
N GLN A 347 9.40 -6.63 -31.95
CA GLN A 347 8.96 -7.79 -31.17
C GLN A 347 9.99 -8.10 -30.08
N VAL A 348 9.50 -8.33 -28.87
CA VAL A 348 10.30 -8.82 -27.75
C VAL A 348 10.24 -10.35 -27.75
N PHE A 349 11.41 -10.98 -27.65
CA PHE A 349 11.55 -12.42 -27.52
C PHE A 349 12.10 -12.77 -26.15
N ASP A 350 11.30 -13.45 -25.34
CA ASP A 350 11.76 -13.98 -24.06
C ASP A 350 12.42 -15.34 -24.26
N ARG A 351 13.64 -15.45 -23.75
CA ARG A 351 14.36 -16.73 -23.63
C ARG A 351 14.11 -17.38 -22.27
N GLN A 352 13.98 -16.56 -21.24
CA GLN A 352 13.68 -16.95 -19.88
C GLN A 352 12.85 -15.83 -19.26
N ALA A 353 11.62 -16.16 -18.83
CA ALA A 353 10.78 -15.23 -18.10
C ALA A 353 11.44 -14.83 -16.77
N SER A 354 11.04 -13.69 -16.21
CA SER A 354 11.59 -13.19 -14.95
C SER A 354 11.41 -14.25 -13.85
N ALA A 355 12.52 -14.73 -13.32
CA ALA A 355 12.57 -15.79 -12.31
C ALA A 355 13.37 -15.33 -11.09
N ILE A 356 13.01 -15.87 -9.93
CA ILE A 356 13.73 -15.64 -8.68
C ILE A 356 14.47 -16.93 -8.30
N ALA A 357 15.77 -16.82 -8.08
CA ALA A 357 16.61 -17.87 -7.53
C ALA A 357 17.09 -17.45 -6.14
N ILE A 358 17.09 -18.40 -5.20
CA ILE A 358 17.54 -18.17 -3.84
C ILE A 358 18.74 -19.06 -3.60
N ALA A 359 19.86 -18.47 -3.17
CA ALA A 359 21.09 -19.17 -2.84
C ALA A 359 21.47 -18.92 -1.37
N THR A 360 21.64 -20.01 -0.63
CA THR A 360 22.09 -20.00 0.78
C THR A 360 23.60 -20.24 0.92
N GLU A 361 24.26 -20.66 -0.15
CA GLU A 361 25.68 -21.06 -0.18
C GLU A 361 26.53 -20.15 -1.09
N ASN A 362 26.11 -18.90 -1.30
CA ASN A 362 26.85 -17.96 -2.13
C ASN A 362 28.01 -17.32 -1.33
N GLU A 363 29.26 -17.53 -1.75
CA GLU A 363 30.45 -16.97 -1.10
C GLU A 363 30.50 -17.25 0.43
N ASP A 364 30.55 -16.19 1.25
CA ASP A 364 30.55 -16.24 2.71
C ASP A 364 29.13 -16.31 3.32
N ASP A 365 28.07 -16.28 2.50
CA ASP A 365 26.70 -16.13 2.99
C ASP A 365 26.29 -17.28 3.92
N PHE A 366 26.78 -18.50 3.64
CA PHE A 366 26.54 -19.67 4.49
C PHE A 366 27.14 -19.48 5.90
N VAL A 367 28.36 -18.97 5.98
CA VAL A 367 29.05 -18.74 7.27
C VAL A 367 28.45 -17.54 8.00
N ARG A 368 27.95 -16.54 7.27
CA ARG A 368 27.37 -15.31 7.83
C ARG A 368 25.85 -15.38 8.05
N ASN A 369 25.20 -16.52 7.82
CA ASN A 369 23.74 -16.67 7.86
C ASN A 369 22.99 -15.66 6.98
N LEU A 370 23.55 -15.35 5.81
CA LEU A 370 22.90 -14.54 4.78
C LEU A 370 22.30 -15.44 3.70
N VAL A 371 21.35 -14.88 2.96
CA VAL A 371 20.71 -15.50 1.80
C VAL A 371 20.77 -14.50 0.66
N THR A 372 21.27 -14.93 -0.49
CA THR A 372 21.24 -14.16 -1.73
C THR A 372 19.97 -14.48 -2.50
N ILE A 373 19.16 -13.46 -2.79
CA ILE A 373 17.98 -13.56 -3.65
C ILE A 373 18.33 -12.88 -4.97
N LEU A 374 18.40 -13.66 -6.04
CA LEU A 374 18.70 -13.22 -7.40
C LEU A 374 17.41 -13.18 -8.21
N ALA A 375 17.14 -12.06 -8.87
CA ALA A 375 16.09 -11.97 -9.89
C ALA A 375 16.75 -11.78 -11.26
N GLU A 376 16.43 -12.65 -12.21
CA GLU A 376 17.00 -12.60 -13.56
C GLU A 376 15.94 -12.87 -14.64
N GLU A 377 16.15 -12.27 -15.81
CA GLU A 377 15.42 -12.57 -17.03
C GLU A 377 16.35 -12.54 -18.24
N ARG A 378 15.94 -13.22 -19.31
CA ARG A 378 16.69 -13.23 -20.56
C ARG A 378 15.78 -12.93 -21.72
N LEU A 379 16.11 -11.88 -22.48
CA LEU A 379 15.31 -11.44 -23.61
C LEU A 379 16.16 -10.84 -24.74
N ALA A 380 15.56 -10.77 -25.92
CA ALA A 380 16.09 -10.07 -27.08
C ALA A 380 14.99 -9.16 -27.64
N LEU A 381 15.37 -7.97 -28.12
CA LEU A 381 14.47 -7.04 -28.79
C LEU A 381 14.81 -7.01 -30.28
N ALA A 382 13.89 -7.47 -31.12
CA ALA A 382 14.01 -7.38 -32.57
C ALA A 382 13.25 -6.16 -33.09
N VAL A 383 13.95 -5.26 -33.77
CA VAL A 383 13.36 -4.13 -34.49
C VAL A 383 13.42 -4.45 -35.98
N TYR A 384 12.29 -4.88 -36.54
CA TYR A 384 12.23 -5.34 -37.93
C TYR A 384 12.41 -4.19 -38.91
N ARG A 385 11.88 -3.01 -38.56
CA ARG A 385 11.83 -1.84 -39.44
C ARG A 385 12.03 -0.56 -38.63
N PRO A 386 13.25 0.00 -38.61
CA PRO A 386 13.53 1.24 -37.90
C PRO A 386 12.71 2.45 -38.40
N GLU A 387 12.34 2.44 -39.68
CA GLU A 387 11.51 3.46 -40.34
C GLU A 387 10.06 3.52 -39.82
N ALA A 388 9.58 2.43 -39.21
CA ALA A 388 8.28 2.40 -38.55
C ALA A 388 8.26 3.23 -37.25
N PHE A 389 9.43 3.65 -36.76
CA PHE A 389 9.59 4.44 -35.54
C PHE A 389 10.19 5.81 -35.87
N ILE A 390 9.56 6.84 -35.33
CA ILE A 390 9.96 8.22 -35.52
C ILE A 390 10.20 8.84 -34.15
N LYS A 391 11.41 9.37 -33.97
CA LYS A 391 11.80 10.14 -32.80
C LYS A 391 12.01 11.59 -33.16
N GLY A 392 11.74 12.47 -32.21
CA GLY A 392 12.09 13.87 -32.36
C GLY A 392 12.10 14.61 -31.03
N THR A 393 12.64 15.82 -31.07
CA THR A 393 12.48 16.78 -29.98
C THR A 393 11.17 17.54 -30.22
N LEU A 394 10.33 17.63 -29.19
CA LEU A 394 9.12 18.43 -29.16
C LEU A 394 9.53 19.90 -29.22
N ALA A 395 9.37 20.51 -30.38
CA ALA A 395 9.72 21.90 -30.61
C ALA A 395 8.68 22.49 -31.57
N PRO A 396 7.91 23.52 -31.15
CA PRO A 396 7.04 24.21 -32.06
C PRO A 396 7.89 24.88 -33.13
N LYS A 397 7.46 24.80 -34.39
CA LYS A 397 8.09 25.55 -35.47
C LYS A 397 7.34 26.85 -35.62
N THR A 398 7.94 27.92 -35.09
CA THR A 398 7.49 29.30 -35.35
C THR A 398 8.13 29.81 -36.63
N LYS A 399 7.39 30.67 -37.35
CA LYS A 399 7.82 31.29 -38.61
C LYS A 399 9.07 32.16 -38.44
#